data_AF-A0A180EJL4-F1
#
_entry.id   AF-A0A180EJL4-F1
#
_cell.length_a   1.000
_cell.length_b   1.000
_cell.length_c   1.000
_cell.angle_alpha   90.00
_cell.angle_beta   90.00
_cell.angle_gamma   90.00
#
_symmetry.space_group_name_H-M   'P 1'
#
loop_
_entity.id
_entity.type
_entity.pdbx_description
1 polymer ?
#
loop_
_entity_poly.entity_id
_entity_poly.type
_entity_poly.pdbx_seq_one_letter_code
_entity_poly.pdbx_strand_id
1 'polypeptide(L)'
;MKGKKIPMRNYTFWTFTVMFLLFSASTFAQQVGVNTNNPTQTLDVNGKVKIGDDNTTPSNGTIRFDGVDQDFEGYADGEWKSLTQSAGSNLDIPIPGMFVSFGVEPEGIWRENYVDMRETWGNFTVPSQTPFGTDTSPDGVPPGYFFVVENICATGRERVNDSNAEQASNFAFFYVGLRRQSAFGSALNPQIFLSGSRDDSGTKCMTGTRTPLMVLRAGEKLEMWSDVDSQTDVRVVVSGSFVTSLEQYYQY
;
A
#
# COMPACT_ATOMS: atom_id res chain seq x y z
N MET A 1 -6.91 -109.30 -5.18
CA MET A 1 -6.18 -108.07 -4.78
C MET A 1 -7.22 -106.98 -4.49
N LYS A 2 -7.36 -106.54 -3.23
CA LYS A 2 -8.29 -105.47 -2.85
C LYS A 2 -7.63 -104.11 -3.10
N GLY A 3 -8.12 -103.37 -4.10
CA GLY A 3 -7.66 -102.01 -4.38
C GLY A 3 -8.09 -101.06 -3.27
N LYS A 4 -7.11 -100.47 -2.59
CA LYS A 4 -7.32 -99.46 -1.53
C LYS A 4 -7.77 -98.16 -2.20
N LYS A 5 -9.05 -97.79 -2.06
CA LYS A 5 -9.57 -96.49 -2.52
C LYS A 5 -8.96 -95.38 -1.67
N ILE A 6 -8.16 -94.52 -2.29
CA ILE A 6 -7.65 -93.29 -1.67
C ILE A 6 -8.77 -92.24 -1.80
N PRO A 7 -9.23 -91.63 -0.69
CA PRO A 7 -10.24 -90.59 -0.76
C PRO A 7 -9.63 -89.33 -1.41
N MET A 8 -10.23 -88.86 -2.52
CA MET A 8 -9.87 -87.58 -3.10
C MET A 8 -10.31 -86.46 -2.13
N ARG A 9 -9.34 -85.74 -1.55
CA ARG A 9 -9.60 -84.46 -0.86
C ARG A 9 -10.03 -83.44 -1.91
N ASN A 10 -11.16 -82.79 -1.70
CA ASN A 10 -11.68 -81.71 -2.54
C ASN A 10 -10.81 -80.45 -2.39
N TYR A 11 -9.72 -80.38 -3.16
CA TYR A 11 -8.82 -79.21 -3.19
C TYR A 11 -9.46 -77.99 -3.87
N THR A 12 -10.50 -78.20 -4.69
CA THR A 12 -11.16 -77.15 -5.49
C THR A 12 -11.92 -76.12 -4.64
N PHE A 13 -12.44 -76.52 -3.48
CA PHE A 13 -13.16 -75.60 -2.59
C PHE A 13 -12.21 -74.70 -1.78
N TRP A 14 -11.03 -75.23 -1.44
CA TRP A 14 -10.00 -74.51 -0.69
C TRP A 14 -9.28 -73.47 -1.55
N THR A 15 -9.00 -73.79 -2.82
CA THR A 15 -8.38 -72.84 -3.75
C THR A 15 -9.27 -71.64 -4.05
N PHE A 16 -10.59 -71.86 -4.23
CA PHE A 16 -11.54 -70.75 -4.42
C PHE A 16 -11.65 -69.84 -3.18
N THR A 17 -11.62 -70.43 -1.99
CA THR A 17 -11.69 -69.65 -0.73
C THR A 17 -10.44 -68.80 -0.51
N VAL A 18 -9.25 -69.34 -0.81
CA VAL A 18 -7.98 -68.59 -0.72
C VAL A 18 -7.90 -67.48 -1.77
N MET A 19 -8.34 -67.74 -3.01
CA MET A 19 -8.38 -66.70 -4.06
C MET A 19 -9.36 -65.57 -3.73
N PHE A 20 -10.52 -65.88 -3.13
CA PHE A 20 -11.51 -64.88 -2.73
C PHE A 20 -11.01 -64.01 -1.57
N LEU A 21 -10.33 -64.60 -0.58
CA LEU A 21 -9.69 -63.89 0.53
C LEU A 21 -8.55 -62.97 0.07
N LEU A 22 -7.76 -63.38 -0.93
CA LEU A 22 -6.72 -62.55 -1.54
C LEU A 22 -7.30 -61.39 -2.37
N PHE A 23 -8.50 -61.53 -2.93
CA PHE A 23 -9.16 -60.47 -3.70
C PHE A 23 -9.76 -59.39 -2.78
N SER A 24 -10.25 -59.76 -1.59
CA SER A 24 -10.85 -58.84 -0.62
C SER A 24 -9.85 -57.97 0.18
N ALA A 25 -8.56 -58.32 0.19
CA ALA A 25 -7.52 -57.54 0.90
C ALA A 25 -7.04 -56.30 0.11
N SER A 26 -7.54 -56.11 -1.12
CA SER A 26 -7.24 -54.95 -1.96
C SER A 26 -8.22 -53.80 -1.67
N THR A 27 -8.33 -53.37 -0.42
CA THR A 27 -8.96 -52.08 -0.12
C THR A 27 -8.01 -50.99 -0.58
N PHE A 28 -8.09 -50.65 -1.88
CA PHE A 28 -7.45 -49.46 -2.43
C PHE A 28 -7.94 -48.27 -1.60
N ALA A 29 -7.05 -47.69 -0.79
CA ALA A 29 -7.23 -46.34 -0.31
C ALA A 29 -7.35 -45.45 -1.55
N GLN A 30 -8.57 -45.08 -1.92
CA GLN A 30 -8.82 -44.23 -3.09
C GLN A 30 -8.38 -42.82 -2.77
N GLN A 31 -7.08 -42.55 -2.94
CA GLN A 31 -6.62 -41.21 -3.27
C GLN A 31 -6.95 -41.00 -4.74
N VAL A 32 -7.84 -40.06 -5.03
CA VAL A 32 -8.17 -39.72 -6.42
C VAL A 32 -7.08 -38.75 -6.91
N GLY A 33 -6.00 -39.31 -7.44
CA GLY A 33 -5.05 -38.55 -8.25
C GLY A 33 -5.68 -38.23 -9.60
N VAL A 34 -5.84 -36.94 -9.93
CA VAL A 34 -6.27 -36.54 -11.28
C VAL A 34 -5.01 -36.28 -12.10
N ASN A 35 -4.69 -37.21 -13.03
CA ASN A 35 -3.51 -37.16 -13.90
C ASN A 35 -2.14 -37.36 -13.20
N THR A 36 -2.13 -38.01 -12.03
CA THR A 36 -0.90 -38.48 -11.36
C THR A 36 -1.13 -39.86 -10.75
N ASN A 37 -0.16 -40.76 -10.92
CA ASN A 37 -0.24 -42.14 -10.41
C ASN A 37 0.25 -42.28 -8.96
N ASN A 38 0.86 -41.24 -8.40
CA ASN A 38 1.40 -41.21 -7.04
C ASN A 38 0.97 -39.91 -6.35
N PRO A 39 -0.32 -39.76 -6.01
CA PRO A 39 -0.80 -38.55 -5.34
C PRO A 39 -0.10 -38.38 -3.99
N THR A 40 0.55 -37.24 -3.78
CA THR A 40 1.23 -36.94 -2.52
C THR A 40 0.25 -36.48 -1.43
N GLN A 41 -0.96 -36.06 -1.82
CA GLN A 41 -2.09 -35.67 -0.99
C GLN A 41 -3.41 -36.10 -1.66
N THR A 42 -4.54 -36.09 -0.93
CA THR A 42 -5.85 -36.59 -1.40
C THR A 42 -6.37 -35.91 -2.69
N LEU A 43 -5.88 -34.71 -3.01
CA LEU A 43 -6.03 -34.05 -4.31
C LEU A 43 -4.65 -33.57 -4.77
N ASP A 44 -4.13 -34.14 -5.85
CA ASP A 44 -2.85 -33.76 -6.47
C ASP A 44 -3.10 -33.55 -7.97
N VAL A 45 -3.01 -32.29 -8.41
CA VAL A 45 -3.27 -31.86 -9.80
C VAL A 45 -1.98 -31.33 -10.40
N ASN A 46 -1.37 -32.12 -11.28
CA ASN A 46 -0.20 -31.69 -12.05
C ASN A 46 -0.62 -30.90 -13.30
N GLY A 47 -1.25 -29.73 -13.09
CA GLY A 47 -1.79 -28.88 -14.15
C GLY A 47 -2.66 -27.73 -13.64
N LYS A 48 -3.38 -27.08 -14.55
CA LYS A 48 -4.35 -26.02 -14.21
C LYS A 48 -5.72 -26.63 -13.92
N VAL A 49 -6.45 -26.05 -12.97
CA VAL A 49 -7.87 -26.34 -12.74
C VAL A 49 -8.69 -25.22 -13.36
N LYS A 50 -9.67 -25.56 -14.20
CA LYS A 50 -10.69 -24.62 -14.66
C LYS A 50 -11.89 -24.75 -13.74
N ILE A 51 -12.20 -23.68 -13.02
CA ILE A 51 -13.33 -23.57 -12.10
C ILE A 51 -14.32 -22.57 -12.71
N GLY A 52 -15.61 -22.82 -12.57
CA GLY A 52 -16.66 -21.91 -13.00
C GLY A 52 -17.74 -21.82 -11.93
N ASP A 53 -18.68 -20.90 -12.14
CA ASP A 53 -19.88 -20.79 -11.32
C ASP A 53 -21.03 -21.63 -11.88
N ASP A 54 -21.92 -22.11 -11.01
CA ASP A 54 -23.13 -22.82 -11.39
C ASP A 54 -24.34 -22.32 -10.58
N ASN A 55 -25.53 -22.88 -10.83
CA ASN A 55 -26.75 -22.46 -10.14
C ASN A 55 -27.04 -23.27 -8.86
N THR A 56 -26.07 -24.04 -8.36
CA THR A 56 -26.25 -24.82 -7.13
C THR A 56 -26.02 -23.94 -5.91
N THR A 57 -26.82 -24.11 -4.87
CA THR A 57 -26.60 -23.39 -3.61
C THR A 57 -25.27 -23.84 -3.00
N PRO A 58 -24.32 -22.93 -2.75
CA PRO A 58 -23.02 -23.29 -2.20
C PRO A 58 -23.13 -23.74 -0.74
N SER A 59 -22.10 -24.46 -0.29
CA SER A 59 -21.88 -24.80 1.12
C SER A 59 -20.50 -24.32 1.54
N ASN A 60 -20.29 -24.10 2.84
CA ASN A 60 -18.97 -23.65 3.33
C ASN A 60 -17.85 -24.56 2.81
N GLY A 61 -16.79 -23.96 2.25
CA GLY A 61 -15.66 -24.64 1.62
C GLY A 61 -15.72 -24.75 0.09
N THR A 62 -16.77 -24.25 -0.57
CA THR A 62 -16.84 -24.19 -2.04
C THR A 62 -15.92 -23.10 -2.60
N ILE A 63 -15.30 -23.33 -3.77
CA ILE A 63 -14.54 -22.33 -4.54
C ILE A 63 -15.20 -22.15 -5.91
N ARG A 64 -15.28 -20.92 -6.40
CA ARG A 64 -15.74 -20.60 -7.76
C ARG A 64 -14.85 -19.55 -8.44
N PHE A 65 -15.08 -19.36 -9.74
CA PHE A 65 -14.67 -18.15 -10.45
C PHE A 65 -15.91 -17.35 -10.81
N ASP A 66 -16.05 -16.14 -10.27
CA ASP A 66 -17.12 -15.22 -10.62
C ASP A 66 -16.78 -14.52 -11.95
N GLY A 67 -17.55 -14.82 -12.98
CA GLY A 67 -17.33 -14.24 -14.31
C GLY A 67 -17.72 -12.77 -14.44
N VAL A 68 -18.50 -12.23 -13.50
CA VAL A 68 -18.90 -10.81 -13.48
C VAL A 68 -17.79 -9.98 -12.85
N ASP A 69 -17.36 -10.36 -11.65
CA ASP A 69 -16.31 -9.64 -10.90
C ASP A 69 -14.89 -10.04 -11.32
N GLN A 70 -14.75 -11.07 -12.17
CA GLN A 70 -13.48 -11.60 -12.66
C GLN A 70 -12.55 -12.07 -11.52
N ASP A 71 -13.12 -12.71 -10.50
CA ASP A 71 -12.43 -13.06 -9.26
C ASP A 71 -12.60 -14.54 -8.88
N PHE A 72 -11.63 -15.08 -8.14
CA PHE A 72 -11.77 -16.36 -7.46
C PHE A 72 -12.32 -16.13 -6.06
N GLU A 73 -13.39 -16.82 -5.72
CA GLU A 73 -14.07 -16.68 -4.44
C GLU A 73 -14.20 -18.01 -3.71
N GLY A 74 -14.13 -17.97 -2.38
CA GLY A 74 -14.44 -19.08 -1.49
C GLY A 74 -15.71 -18.79 -0.70
N TYR A 75 -16.63 -19.75 -0.62
CA TYR A 75 -17.85 -19.63 0.18
C TYR A 75 -17.57 -20.04 1.63
N ALA A 76 -17.75 -19.13 2.57
CA ALA A 76 -17.57 -19.38 4.00
C ALA A 76 -18.52 -18.50 4.83
N ASP A 77 -19.03 -19.03 5.94
CA ASP A 77 -19.94 -18.32 6.85
C ASP A 77 -21.22 -17.78 6.18
N GLY A 78 -21.67 -18.42 5.10
CA GLY A 78 -22.89 -18.03 4.39
C GLY A 78 -22.69 -16.96 3.31
N GLU A 79 -21.46 -16.55 3.02
CA GLU A 79 -21.14 -15.52 2.02
C GLU A 79 -19.95 -15.93 1.13
N TRP A 80 -19.88 -15.35 -0.06
CA TRP A 80 -18.71 -15.44 -0.93
C TRP A 80 -17.64 -14.44 -0.48
N LYS A 81 -16.39 -14.91 -0.37
CA LYS A 81 -15.23 -14.11 0.01
C LYS A 81 -14.17 -14.22 -1.07
N SER A 82 -13.61 -13.10 -1.50
CA SER A 82 -12.53 -13.09 -2.47
C SER A 82 -11.28 -13.82 -1.95
N LEU A 83 -10.65 -14.60 -2.83
CA LEU A 83 -9.39 -15.30 -2.60
C LEU A 83 -8.21 -14.64 -3.31
N THR A 84 -8.47 -13.76 -4.30
CA THR A 84 -7.42 -12.99 -4.97
C THR A 84 -7.25 -11.60 -4.39
N GLN A 85 -8.31 -11.05 -3.80
CA GLN A 85 -8.20 -9.91 -2.92
C GLN A 85 -7.35 -10.37 -1.74
N SER A 86 -6.13 -9.83 -1.67
CA SER A 86 -5.19 -10.18 -0.63
C SER A 86 -5.91 -10.03 0.71
N ALA A 87 -5.78 -11.04 1.59
CA ALA A 87 -6.28 -10.98 2.98
C ALA A 87 -5.74 -9.75 3.76
N GLY A 88 -4.82 -9.01 3.16
CA GLY A 88 -4.37 -7.67 3.51
C GLY A 88 -4.19 -6.74 2.30
N SER A 89 -5.11 -6.67 1.35
CA SER A 89 -5.38 -5.40 0.64
C SER A 89 -6.12 -4.40 1.53
N ASN A 90 -6.43 -4.83 2.76
CA ASN A 90 -6.62 -4.01 3.96
C ASN A 90 -5.32 -3.77 4.75
N LEU A 91 -4.14 -4.25 4.32
CA LEU A 91 -2.91 -3.52 4.63
C LEU A 91 -2.81 -2.44 3.59
N ASP A 92 -3.68 -1.48 3.83
CA ASP A 92 -3.76 -0.18 3.24
C ASP A 92 -2.46 0.52 3.75
N ILE A 93 -1.31 0.10 3.20
CA ILE A 93 -0.01 0.60 3.60
C ILE A 93 0.01 2.07 3.20
N PRO A 94 0.18 3.01 4.16
CA PRO A 94 0.22 4.42 3.85
C PRO A 94 1.29 4.64 2.77
N ILE A 95 0.90 5.20 1.63
CA ILE A 95 1.84 5.44 0.53
C ILE A 95 2.71 6.62 0.97
N PRO A 96 4.02 6.45 1.21
CA PRO A 96 4.84 7.54 1.69
C PRO A 96 4.90 8.66 0.64
N GLY A 97 4.58 9.88 1.07
CA GLY A 97 4.70 11.10 0.29
C GLY A 97 5.76 12.02 0.90
N MET A 98 6.59 12.63 0.05
CA MET A 98 7.56 13.63 0.47
C MET A 98 7.50 14.85 -0.45
N PHE A 99 7.51 16.02 0.17
CA PHE A 99 7.47 17.33 -0.47
C PHE A 99 8.73 18.07 -0.07
N VAL A 100 9.42 18.65 -1.05
CA VAL A 100 10.59 19.49 -0.79
C VAL A 100 10.41 20.79 -1.54
N SER A 101 10.50 21.90 -0.82
CA SER A 101 10.51 23.24 -1.42
C SER A 101 11.80 23.96 -1.04
N PHE A 102 12.32 24.71 -2.00
CA PHE A 102 13.59 25.42 -1.94
C PHE A 102 13.36 26.90 -2.22
N GLY A 103 14.12 27.77 -1.55
CA GLY A 103 14.22 29.18 -1.95
C GLY A 103 12.96 29.98 -1.64
N VAL A 104 12.31 29.75 -0.50
CA VAL A 104 11.23 30.63 -0.04
C VAL A 104 11.85 31.95 0.42
N GLU A 105 11.92 32.92 -0.49
CA GLU A 105 12.57 34.21 -0.25
C GLU A 105 11.74 35.09 0.71
N PRO A 106 12.41 35.90 1.55
CA PRO A 106 11.76 36.91 2.39
C PRO A 106 11.35 38.13 1.56
N GLU A 107 10.21 38.05 0.87
CA GLU A 107 9.72 39.17 0.06
C GLU A 107 8.42 39.81 0.57
N GLY A 108 7.76 39.24 1.58
CA GLY A 108 6.50 39.79 2.10
C GLY A 108 5.31 39.82 1.16
N ILE A 109 5.50 39.28 -0.03
CA ILE A 109 4.47 39.09 -1.02
C ILE A 109 4.08 37.63 -0.89
N TRP A 110 2.78 37.37 -0.77
CA TRP A 110 2.20 36.04 -0.86
C TRP A 110 2.53 35.43 -2.23
N ARG A 111 3.72 34.84 -2.37
CA ARG A 111 4.01 33.96 -3.49
C ARG A 111 3.44 32.62 -3.12
N GLU A 112 2.32 32.27 -3.75
CA GLU A 112 1.77 30.92 -3.74
C GLU A 112 2.82 30.00 -4.40
N ASN A 113 3.75 29.49 -3.59
CA ASN A 113 4.63 28.43 -4.01
C ASN A 113 3.80 27.15 -4.00
N TYR A 114 3.08 26.92 -5.10
CA TYR A 114 2.39 25.66 -5.34
C TYR A 114 3.44 24.56 -5.44
N VAL A 115 3.46 23.67 -4.45
CA VAL A 115 4.23 22.45 -4.52
C VAL A 115 3.38 21.44 -5.30
N ASP A 116 3.77 21.16 -6.54
CA ASP A 116 3.13 20.13 -7.36
C ASP A 116 3.32 18.77 -6.68
N MET A 117 2.21 18.08 -6.40
CA MET A 117 2.19 16.84 -5.60
C MET A 117 2.63 15.60 -6.39
N ARG A 118 3.21 15.77 -7.58
CA ARG A 118 3.41 14.70 -8.57
C ARG A 118 4.67 13.84 -8.41
N GLU A 119 5.66 14.21 -7.61
CA GLU A 119 6.99 13.57 -7.70
C GLU A 119 7.19 12.23 -6.96
N THR A 120 6.15 11.54 -6.49
CA THR A 120 6.36 10.21 -5.86
C THR A 120 5.37 9.15 -6.30
N TRP A 121 5.26 8.94 -7.62
CA TRP A 121 4.59 7.76 -8.18
C TRP A 121 5.54 7.03 -9.15
N GLY A 122 6.32 6.08 -8.61
CA GLY A 122 7.01 5.00 -9.34
C GLY A 122 8.04 5.38 -10.43
N ASN A 123 9.33 5.07 -10.20
CA ASN A 123 10.38 5.03 -11.22
C ASN A 123 10.46 6.23 -12.19
N PHE A 124 10.43 7.46 -11.68
CA PHE A 124 10.49 8.66 -12.52
C PHE A 124 11.90 9.28 -12.52
N THR A 125 12.61 9.14 -13.65
CA THR A 125 13.88 9.83 -13.91
C THR A 125 13.58 11.30 -14.09
N VAL A 126 14.08 12.14 -13.18
CA VAL A 126 13.97 13.61 -13.22
C VAL A 126 14.65 14.15 -14.48
N PRO A 127 13.93 14.77 -15.44
CA PRO A 127 14.55 15.62 -16.42
C PRO A 127 14.27 17.08 -16.05
N SER A 128 15.36 17.82 -15.83
CA SER A 128 15.43 19.27 -16.00
C SER A 128 14.66 20.11 -14.98
N GLN A 129 15.43 20.72 -14.08
CA GLN A 129 15.11 21.98 -13.42
C GLN A 129 14.66 23.02 -14.45
N THR A 130 13.36 23.13 -14.71
CA THR A 130 12.82 24.35 -15.30
C THR A 130 12.53 25.30 -14.14
N PRO A 131 12.98 26.57 -14.21
CA PRO A 131 12.72 27.56 -13.17
C PRO A 131 11.22 27.62 -12.89
N PHE A 132 10.84 27.58 -11.62
CA PHE A 132 9.48 27.76 -11.08
C PHE A 132 8.63 28.68 -11.95
N GLY A 133 7.87 28.09 -12.87
CA GLY A 133 7.00 28.77 -13.82
C GLY A 133 5.58 28.32 -13.56
N THR A 134 4.70 29.29 -13.30
CA THR A 134 3.24 29.43 -13.50
C THR A 134 2.39 28.23 -13.92
N ASP A 135 2.73 27.00 -13.57
CA ASP A 135 1.93 25.84 -13.89
C ASP A 135 0.72 25.83 -12.96
N THR A 136 -0.39 26.31 -13.50
CA THR A 136 -1.73 26.31 -12.91
C THR A 136 -2.33 24.90 -12.82
N SER A 137 -1.52 23.85 -12.94
CA SER A 137 -1.92 22.46 -12.76
C SER A 137 -2.66 22.31 -11.41
N PRO A 138 -3.96 21.95 -11.43
CA PRO A 138 -4.87 22.12 -10.31
C PRO A 138 -4.80 21.03 -9.24
N ASP A 139 -3.95 20.03 -9.40
CA ASP A 139 -4.20 18.75 -8.74
C ASP A 139 -3.55 18.72 -7.35
N GLY A 140 -4.35 19.14 -6.35
CA GLY A 140 -4.11 18.85 -4.94
C GLY A 140 -4.18 17.35 -4.64
N VAL A 141 -4.58 16.98 -3.43
CA VAL A 141 -4.71 15.55 -3.08
C VAL A 141 -5.67 14.86 -4.07
N PRO A 142 -5.33 13.67 -4.62
CA PRO A 142 -6.20 12.97 -5.55
C PRO A 142 -7.57 12.61 -4.95
N PRO A 143 -8.64 12.54 -5.77
CA PRO A 143 -9.94 12.02 -5.33
C PRO A 143 -9.82 10.64 -4.68
N GLY A 144 -10.53 10.45 -3.57
CA GLY A 144 -10.52 9.17 -2.81
C GLY A 144 -9.35 9.01 -1.84
N TYR A 145 -8.45 9.98 -1.75
CA TYR A 145 -7.33 9.97 -0.81
C TYR A 145 -7.37 11.14 0.17
N PHE A 146 -6.72 10.92 1.31
CA PHE A 146 -6.21 11.94 2.22
C PHE A 146 -4.69 11.93 2.14
N PHE A 147 -4.06 13.11 2.22
CA PHE A 147 -2.64 13.20 2.50
C PHE A 147 -2.45 13.61 3.96
N VAL A 148 -1.83 12.71 4.74
CA VAL A 148 -1.66 12.87 6.18
C VAL A 148 -0.23 13.29 6.46
N VAL A 149 -0.04 14.53 6.90
CA VAL A 149 1.27 15.12 7.20
C VAL A 149 1.74 14.64 8.57
N GLU A 150 2.89 13.99 8.58
CA GLU A 150 3.49 13.41 9.79
C GLU A 150 4.71 14.19 10.24
N ASN A 151 5.46 14.80 9.32
CA ASN A 151 6.67 15.50 9.69
C ASN A 151 6.92 16.69 8.78
N ILE A 152 7.29 17.82 9.37
CA ILE A 152 7.60 19.07 8.69
C ILE A 152 8.95 19.53 9.22
N CYS A 153 9.92 19.73 8.35
CA CYS A 153 11.25 20.20 8.69
C CYS A 153 11.59 21.45 7.88
N ALA A 154 12.06 22.51 8.54
CA ALA A 154 12.49 23.75 7.93
C ALA A 154 13.97 24.03 8.25
N THR A 155 14.77 24.33 7.24
CA THR A 155 16.21 24.61 7.36
C THR A 155 16.52 25.95 6.71
N GLY A 156 17.05 26.90 7.47
CA GLY A 156 17.62 28.12 6.90
C GLY A 156 18.79 27.81 5.96
N ARG A 157 18.86 28.49 4.82
CA ARG A 157 19.91 28.35 3.81
C ARG A 157 20.52 29.70 3.47
N GLU A 158 21.81 29.67 3.17
CA GLU A 158 22.51 30.81 2.60
C GLU A 158 21.82 31.32 1.32
N ARG A 159 21.60 32.63 1.28
CA ARG A 159 20.97 33.31 0.15
C ARG A 159 21.97 33.34 -1.02
N VAL A 160 21.66 32.62 -2.10
CA VAL A 160 22.63 32.32 -3.17
C VAL A 160 23.02 33.55 -4.03
N ASN A 161 22.25 34.64 -3.98
CA ASN A 161 22.38 35.74 -4.95
C ASN A 161 22.67 37.12 -4.36
N ASP A 162 22.93 37.25 -3.06
CA ASP A 162 23.30 38.57 -2.52
C ASP A 162 24.81 38.74 -2.59
N SER A 163 25.30 39.51 -3.56
CA SER A 163 26.72 39.86 -3.66
C SER A 163 27.22 40.67 -2.46
N ASN A 164 26.32 41.09 -1.56
CA ASN A 164 26.64 41.66 -0.24
C ASN A 164 26.52 40.65 0.92
N ALA A 165 26.35 39.34 0.64
CA ALA A 165 26.12 38.28 1.63
C ALA A 165 27.28 38.08 2.64
N GLU A 166 28.46 38.65 2.41
CA GLU A 166 29.52 38.71 3.44
C GLU A 166 29.08 39.44 4.72
N GLN A 167 27.97 40.19 4.69
CA GLN A 167 27.38 40.82 5.88
C GLN A 167 26.01 40.28 6.30
N ALA A 168 25.50 39.21 5.69
CA ALA A 168 24.37 38.49 6.27
C ALA A 168 24.85 37.80 7.55
N SER A 169 24.77 38.54 8.65
CA SER A 169 25.24 38.16 9.98
C SER A 169 24.92 36.71 10.28
N ASN A 170 25.84 36.00 10.94
CA ASN A 170 25.69 34.59 11.28
C ASN A 170 24.27 34.24 11.81
N PHE A 171 23.64 35.17 12.54
CA PHE A 171 22.29 35.06 13.11
C PHE A 171 21.09 35.24 12.16
N ALA A 172 21.14 34.77 10.91
CA ALA A 172 19.96 34.91 10.04
C ALA A 172 18.78 34.06 10.55
N PHE A 173 17.64 34.71 10.80
CA PHE A 173 16.41 34.06 11.25
C PHE A 173 15.50 33.69 10.08
N PHE A 174 14.64 32.68 10.27
CA PHE A 174 13.54 32.39 9.37
C PHE A 174 12.23 32.18 10.13
N TYR A 175 11.14 32.49 9.44
CA TYR A 175 9.76 32.28 9.83
C TYR A 175 9.02 31.69 8.63
N VAL A 176 8.57 30.44 8.75
CA VAL A 176 7.81 29.73 7.72
C VAL A 176 6.45 29.38 8.26
N GLY A 177 5.42 29.66 7.47
CA GLY A 177 4.08 29.15 7.69
C GLY A 177 3.75 28.04 6.71
N LEU A 178 2.95 27.08 7.16
CA LEU A 178 2.32 26.04 6.36
C LEU A 178 0.83 26.02 6.65
N ARG A 179 0.00 25.89 5.62
CA ARG A 179 -1.45 25.81 5.77
C ARG A 179 -2.09 24.97 4.69
N ARG A 180 -3.34 24.59 4.94
CA ARG A 180 -4.20 23.99 3.93
C ARG A 180 -4.80 25.09 3.08
N GLN A 181 -4.88 24.86 1.78
CA GLN A 181 -5.61 25.69 0.86
C GLN A 181 -6.68 24.84 0.19
N SER A 182 -7.91 25.33 0.16
CA SER A 182 -8.98 24.69 -0.60
C SER A 182 -8.66 24.70 -2.10
N ALA A 183 -9.34 23.85 -2.88
CA ALA A 183 -9.24 23.84 -4.34
C ALA A 183 -9.49 25.23 -4.99
N PHE A 184 -10.21 26.12 -4.29
CA PHE A 184 -10.58 27.46 -4.75
C PHE A 184 -9.70 28.57 -4.14
N GLY A 185 -8.54 28.22 -3.57
CA GLY A 185 -7.56 29.21 -3.08
C GLY A 185 -7.83 29.77 -1.67
N SER A 186 -8.93 29.39 -1.02
CA SER A 186 -9.22 29.84 0.35
C SER A 186 -8.32 29.12 1.37
N ALA A 187 -7.61 29.89 2.19
CA ALA A 187 -6.80 29.39 3.30
C ALA A 187 -7.66 28.77 4.41
N LEU A 188 -7.23 27.63 4.93
CA LEU A 188 -7.91 26.86 5.97
C LEU A 188 -7.01 26.66 7.21
N ASN A 189 -7.63 26.61 8.39
CA ASN A 189 -6.97 26.19 9.62
C ASN A 189 -6.88 24.65 9.71
N PRO A 190 -5.87 24.07 10.38
CA PRO A 190 -4.80 24.73 11.14
C PRO A 190 -3.68 25.29 10.26
N GLN A 191 -3.01 26.32 10.78
CA GLN A 191 -1.75 26.85 10.25
C GLN A 191 -0.61 26.44 11.19
N ILE A 192 0.50 25.97 10.64
CA ILE A 192 1.69 25.58 11.38
C ILE A 192 2.77 26.62 11.10
N PHE A 193 3.37 27.15 12.15
CA PHE A 193 4.48 28.10 12.05
C PHE A 193 5.75 27.45 12.59
N LEU A 194 6.84 27.59 11.83
CA LEU A 194 8.17 27.18 12.21
C LEU A 194 9.08 28.38 12.13
N SER A 195 9.76 28.68 13.22
CA SER A 195 10.80 29.71 13.24
C SER A 195 12.12 29.11 13.71
N GLY A 196 13.21 29.63 13.19
CA GLY A 196 14.53 29.20 13.59
C GLY A 196 15.60 30.20 13.20
N SER A 197 16.84 29.86 13.53
CA SER A 197 18.02 30.56 13.07
C SER A 197 18.93 29.57 12.36
N ARG A 198 19.72 30.07 11.40
CA ARG A 198 20.72 29.26 10.70
C ARG A 198 21.76 28.65 11.65
N ASP A 199 22.15 29.41 12.67
CA ASP A 199 23.24 29.04 13.59
C ASP A 199 22.80 28.17 14.76
N ASP A 200 21.52 28.20 15.11
CA ASP A 200 20.99 27.60 16.34
C ASP A 200 20.65 26.11 16.14
N SER A 201 21.66 25.36 15.67
CA SER A 201 21.70 23.90 15.51
C SER A 201 20.88 23.26 14.38
N GLY A 202 20.65 23.97 13.28
CA GLY A 202 20.12 23.36 12.05
C GLY A 202 18.61 23.13 12.01
N THR A 203 18.19 22.27 11.08
CA THR A 203 16.80 22.00 10.69
C THR A 203 15.84 21.93 11.88
N LYS A 204 14.79 22.76 11.87
CA LYS A 204 13.70 22.72 12.84
C LYS A 204 12.61 21.81 12.33
N CYS A 205 12.33 20.73 13.06
CA CYS A 205 11.32 19.76 12.69
C CYS A 205 10.16 19.75 13.68
N MET A 206 8.96 19.51 13.17
CA MET A 206 7.77 19.14 13.92
C MET A 206 7.34 17.77 13.42
N THR A 207 7.10 16.84 14.33
CA THR A 207 6.73 15.46 14.01
C THR A 207 5.46 15.09 14.78
N GLY A 208 4.42 14.67 14.06
CA GLY A 208 3.24 14.03 14.59
C GLY A 208 3.57 12.57 14.90
N THR A 209 3.42 12.16 16.15
CA THR A 209 3.72 10.78 16.56
C THR A 209 2.53 9.85 16.40
N ARG A 210 1.37 10.26 16.92
CA ARG A 210 0.09 9.52 16.86
C ARG A 210 -1.08 10.38 16.38
N THR A 211 -0.84 11.67 16.20
CA THR A 211 -1.82 12.62 15.71
C THR A 211 -1.15 13.33 14.55
N PRO A 212 -1.80 13.37 13.38
CA PRO A 212 -1.20 14.01 12.23
C PRO A 212 -1.08 15.50 12.51
N LEU A 213 -0.02 16.11 11.97
CA LEU A 213 0.16 17.56 12.05
C LEU A 213 -0.91 18.27 11.22
N MET A 214 -1.26 17.67 10.10
CA MET A 214 -2.22 18.20 9.14
C MET A 214 -2.79 17.06 8.30
N VAL A 215 -4.06 17.17 7.91
CA VAL A 215 -4.70 16.26 6.96
C VAL A 215 -5.24 17.07 5.81
N LEU A 216 -4.80 16.76 4.60
CA LEU A 216 -5.32 17.33 3.38
C LEU A 216 -6.34 16.37 2.76
N ARG A 217 -7.48 16.91 2.32
CA ARG A 217 -8.53 16.17 1.64
C ARG A 217 -8.37 16.25 0.12
N ALA A 218 -9.06 15.36 -0.59
CA ALA A 218 -9.19 15.43 -2.05
C ALA A 218 -9.45 16.88 -2.55
N GLY A 219 -8.58 17.34 -3.46
CA GLY A 219 -8.60 18.69 -4.04
C GLY A 219 -7.96 19.80 -3.20
N GLU A 220 -7.61 19.54 -1.93
CA GLU A 220 -6.87 20.50 -1.11
C GLU A 220 -5.38 20.48 -1.45
N LYS A 221 -4.75 21.63 -1.19
CA LYS A 221 -3.32 21.85 -1.45
C LYS A 221 -2.60 22.21 -0.16
N LEU A 222 -1.31 21.89 -0.11
CA LEU A 222 -0.41 22.39 0.93
C LEU A 222 0.19 23.69 0.44
N GLU A 223 -0.06 24.77 1.17
CA GLU A 223 0.52 26.07 0.89
C GLU A 223 1.59 26.37 1.94
N MET A 224 2.70 26.94 1.49
CA MET A 224 3.78 27.39 2.35
C MET A 224 4.19 28.82 2.02
N TRP A 225 4.61 29.56 3.04
CA TRP A 225 5.12 30.91 2.86
C TRP A 225 6.25 31.21 3.86
N SER A 226 7.08 32.20 3.51
CA SER A 226 8.06 32.78 4.42
C SER A 226 7.61 34.20 4.79
N ASP A 227 7.83 34.59 6.03
CA ASP A 227 7.51 35.93 6.51
C ASP A 227 8.47 37.00 5.92
N VAL A 228 8.04 38.27 5.89
CA VAL A 228 8.92 39.42 5.59
C VAL A 228 10.12 39.48 6.52
N ASP A 229 9.92 39.07 7.77
CA ASP A 229 10.94 39.18 8.81
C ASP A 229 11.98 38.06 8.73
N SER A 230 11.81 37.09 7.83
CA SER A 230 12.84 36.12 7.50
C SER A 230 14.05 36.84 6.89
N GLN A 231 15.26 36.45 7.28
CA GLN A 231 16.52 37.03 6.80
C GLN A 231 17.34 36.06 5.95
N THR A 232 16.82 34.84 5.77
CA THR A 232 17.48 33.73 5.08
C THR A 232 16.45 32.99 4.23
N ASP A 233 16.91 32.38 3.14
CA ASP A 233 16.07 31.46 2.38
C ASP A 233 15.78 30.23 3.22
N VAL A 234 14.63 29.59 3.01
CA VAL A 234 14.26 28.39 3.76
C VAL A 234 14.05 27.23 2.83
N ARG A 235 14.61 26.08 3.22
CA ARG A 235 14.25 24.77 2.69
C ARG A 235 13.21 24.16 3.60
N VAL A 236 12.07 23.74 3.06
CA VAL A 236 11.05 23.01 3.81
C VAL A 236 10.89 21.62 3.24
N VAL A 237 10.87 20.62 4.11
CA VAL A 237 10.59 19.23 3.78
C VAL A 237 9.34 18.81 4.54
N VAL A 238 8.32 18.37 3.83
CA VAL A 238 7.09 17.82 4.43
C VAL A 238 7.00 16.37 4.04
N SER A 239 6.83 15.49 5.01
CA SER A 239 6.61 14.06 4.77
C SER A 239 5.34 13.60 5.44
N GLY A 240 4.73 12.60 4.84
CA GLY A 240 3.47 12.05 5.29
C GLY A 240 3.11 10.85 4.46
N SER A 241 1.83 10.49 4.47
CA SER A 241 1.35 9.36 3.69
C SER A 241 -0.01 9.61 3.06
N PHE A 242 -0.24 9.02 1.88
CA PHE A 242 -1.57 8.93 1.31
C PHE A 242 -2.33 7.73 1.87
N VAL A 243 -3.56 7.97 2.30
CA VAL A 243 -4.47 6.98 2.86
C VAL A 243 -5.85 7.15 2.22
N THR A 244 -6.60 6.06 2.07
CA THR A 244 -7.98 6.07 1.55
C THR A 244 -9.00 6.42 2.63
N SER A 245 -8.65 6.19 3.90
CA SER A 245 -9.44 6.53 5.08
C SER A 245 -8.56 7.05 6.23
N LEU A 246 -9.12 7.81 7.17
CA LEU A 246 -8.33 8.25 8.34
C LEU A 246 -8.17 7.13 9.36
N GLU A 247 -9.11 6.19 9.39
CA GLU A 247 -9.06 4.98 10.20
C GLU A 247 -7.83 4.14 9.86
N GLN A 248 -7.50 4.03 8.57
CA GLN A 248 -6.27 3.39 8.08
C GLN A 248 -5.02 4.02 8.72
N TYR A 249 -4.93 5.35 8.77
CA TYR A 249 -3.77 6.02 9.37
C TYR A 249 -3.57 5.65 10.85
N TYR A 250 -4.65 5.57 11.63
CA TYR A 250 -4.58 5.27 13.06
C TYR A 250 -4.33 3.79 13.41
N GLN A 251 -4.30 2.90 12.42
CA GLN A 251 -3.97 1.49 12.63
C GLN A 251 -2.46 1.22 12.59
N TYR A 252 -1.65 2.20 12.15
CA TYR A 252 -0.18 2.17 12.13
C TYR A 252 0.40 2.87 13.37
#